data_AF-A0A935M188-F1
#
_entry.id   AF-A0A935M188-F1
#
_cell.length_a   1.000
_cell.length_b   1.000
_cell.length_c   1.000
_cell.angle_alpha   90.00
_cell.angle_beta   90.00
_cell.angle_gamma   90.00
#
_symmetry.space_group_name_H-M   'P 1'
#
loop_
_entity.id
_entity.type
_entity.pdbx_description
1 polymer ?
#
loop_
_entity_poly.entity_id
_entity_poly.type
_entity_poly.pdbx_seq_one_letter_code
_entity_poly.pdbx_strand_id
1 'polypeptide(L)' 'MDKRAAGLLLGFLLFVIYLLSIILSLVGVSLTFLKPLDDLGFLFSTTVKGLMLFGGIILVYILQTNNKNY' A
#
# COMPACT_ATOMS: atom_id res chain seq x y z
N MET A 1 -13.19 9.82 -16.43
CA MET A 1 -12.19 8.85 -15.94
C MET A 1 -12.89 7.54 -15.70
N ASP A 2 -12.44 6.46 -16.33
CA ASP A 2 -12.96 5.12 -16.08
C ASP A 2 -12.71 4.73 -14.63
N LYS A 3 -13.75 4.24 -13.94
CA LYS A 3 -13.69 3.78 -12.53
C LYS A 3 -12.58 2.75 -12.30
N ARG A 4 -12.17 2.05 -13.37
CA ARG A 4 -11.09 1.06 -13.41
C ARG A 4 -9.70 1.68 -13.39
N ALA A 5 -9.48 2.71 -14.21
CA ALA A 5 -8.22 3.46 -14.22
C ALA A 5 -7.99 4.11 -12.85
N ALA A 6 -9.05 4.63 -12.23
CA ALA A 6 -9.00 5.14 -10.86
C ALA A 6 -8.65 4.02 -9.84
N GLY A 7 -9.21 2.81 -9.99
CA GLY A 7 -8.89 1.67 -9.13
C GLY A 7 -7.45 1.18 -9.26
N LEU A 8 -6.91 1.11 -10.48
CA LEU A 8 -5.52 0.73 -10.73
C LEU A 8 -4.55 1.78 -10.19
N LEU A 9 -4.85 3.06 -10.41
CA LEU A 9 -4.07 4.16 -9.84
C LEU A 9 -4.11 4.12 -8.31
N LEU A 10 -5.26 3.85 -7.70
CA LEU A 10 -5.38 3.70 -6.25
C LEU A 10 -4.52 2.54 -5.73
N GLY A 11 -4.63 1.35 -6.34
CA GLY A 11 -3.83 0.18 -5.93
C GLY A 11 -2.32 0.44 -6.08
N PHE A 12 -1.90 1.10 -7.16
CA PHE A 12 -0.52 1.52 -7.36
C PHE A 12 -0.07 2.56 -6.33
N LEU A 13 -0.89 3.56 -6.03
CA LEU A 13 -0.58 4.59 -5.03
C LEU A 13 -0.41 3.98 -3.64
N LEU A 14 -1.32 3.07 -3.26
CA LEU A 14 -1.23 2.27 -2.05
C LEU A 14 0.11 1.53 -2.01
N PHE A 15 0.44 0.77 -3.06
CA PHE A 15 1.71 0.05 -3.12
C PHE A 15 2.92 0.96 -2.90
N VAL A 16 3.00 2.08 -3.63
CA VAL A 16 4.14 3.01 -3.54
C VAL A 16 4.24 3.65 -2.16
N ILE A 17 3.14 4.12 -1.57
CA ILE A 17 3.14 4.81 -0.27
C ILE A 17 3.60 3.85 0.84
N TYR A 18 3.07 2.63 0.87
CA TYR A 18 3.42 1.66 1.90
C TYR A 18 4.82 1.07 1.70
N LEU A 19 5.27 0.88 0.45
CA LEU A 19 6.65 0.51 0.15
C LEU A 19 7.62 1.60 0.63
N LEU A 20 7.34 2.87 0.31
CA LEU A 20 8.18 3.98 0.71
C LEU A 20 8.21 4.11 2.24
N SER A 21 7.08 3.90 2.91
CA SER A 21 7.01 3.93 4.37
C SER A 21 7.87 2.85 5.03
N ILE A 22 7.93 1.64 4.45
CA ILE A 22 8.79 0.56 4.96
C ILE A 22 10.27 0.93 4.76
N ILE A 23 10.65 1.45 3.60
CA ILE A 23 12.04 1.86 3.33
C ILE A 23 12.46 3.00 4.26
N LEU A 24 11.63 4.03 4.41
CA LEU A 24 11.87 5.16 5.31
C LEU A 24 12.00 4.69 6.77
N SER A 25 11.19 3.71 7.17
CA SER A 25 11.28 3.07 8.48
C SER A 25 12.63 2.39 8.75
N LEU A 26 13.34 1.89 7.73
CA LEU A 26 14.69 1.32 7.89
C LEU A 26 15.74 2.39 8.21
N VAL A 27 15.50 3.64 7.78
CA VAL A 27 16.37 4.79 8.03
C VAL A 27 15.93 5.58 9.28
N GLY A 28 14.92 5.09 10.01
CA GLY A 28 14.36 5.75 11.19
C GLY A 28 13.47 6.95 10.88
N VAL A 29 12.99 7.07 9.65
CA VAL A 29 12.10 8.15 9.21
C VAL A 29 10.66 7.65 9.16
N SER A 30 9.77 8.34 9.87
CA SER A 30 8.33 8.07 9.89
C SER A 30 7.57 9.09 9.05
N LEU A 31 6.62 8.63 8.23
CA LEU A 31 5.70 9.51 7.52
C LEU A 31 4.68 10.06 8.52
N THR A 32 4.50 11.38 8.58
CA THR A 32 3.61 12.05 9.55
C THR A 32 2.18 11.51 9.52
N PHE A 33 1.70 11.11 8.35
CA PHE A 33 0.35 10.55 8.14
C PHE A 33 0.21 9.11 8.67
N LEU A 34 1.31 8.38 8.85
CA LEU A 34 1.35 7.03 9.42
C LEU A 34 1.82 7.02 10.88
N LYS A 35 2.06 8.19 11.51
CA LYS A 35 2.38 8.27 12.94
C LYS A 35 1.41 7.50 13.86
N PRO A 36 0.08 7.53 13.64
CA PRO A 36 -0.84 6.75 14.47
C PRO A 36 -0.59 5.23 14.40
N LEU A 37 -0.05 4.75 13.29
CA LEU A 37 0.37 3.36 13.11
C LEU A 37 1.74 3.08 13.72
N ASP A 38 2.66 4.05 13.68
CA ASP A 38 4.00 3.94 14.26
C ASP A 38 3.98 3.95 15.80
N ASP A 39 3.05 4.68 16.42
CA ASP A 39 2.88 4.72 17.89
C ASP A 39 2.43 3.38 18.48
N LEU A 40 1.83 2.49 17.67
CA LEU A 40 1.44 1.14 18.07
C LEU A 40 2.64 0.18 18.19
N GLY A 41 3.85 0.65 17.91
CA GLY A 41 5.09 -0.08 18.01
C GLY A 41 5.61 -0.56 16.66
N PHE A 42 6.94 -0.67 16.55
CA PHE A 42 7.65 -0.99 15.32
C PHE A 42 7.15 -2.28 14.65
N LEU A 43 7.05 -3.38 15.40
CA LEU A 43 6.60 -4.68 14.88
C LEU A 43 5.17 -4.64 14.33
N PHE A 44 4.26 -3.93 15.03
CA PHE A 44 2.88 -3.80 14.62
C PHE A 44 2.75 -2.92 13.37
N SER A 45 3.43 -1.77 13.37
CA SER A 45 3.50 -0.85 12.24
C SER A 45 4.02 -1.54 10.98
N THR A 46 5.16 -2.23 11.05
CA THR A 46 5.76 -2.91 9.90
C THR A 46 4.87 -4.02 9.37
N THR A 47 4.21 -4.78 10.25
CA THR A 47 3.28 -5.86 9.84
C THR A 47 2.08 -5.29 9.09
N VAL A 48 1.44 -4.24 9.62
CA VAL A 48 0.29 -3.61 8.96
C VAL A 48 0.68 -2.95 7.63
N LYS A 49 1.82 -2.26 7.58
CA LYS A 49 2.37 -1.69 6.34
C LYS A 49 2.64 -2.80 5.31
N GLY A 50 3.15 -3.96 5.75
CA GLY A 50 3.34 -5.13 4.90
C GLY A 50 2.02 -5.65 4.33
N LEU A 51 0.99 -5.83 5.16
CA LEU A 51 -0.34 -6.24 4.71
C LEU A 51 -0.95 -5.25 3.72
N MET A 52 -0.80 -3.95 3.95
CA MET A 52 -1.25 -2.89 3.04
C MET A 52 -0.51 -2.93 1.69
N LEU A 53 0.79 -3.20 1.71
CA LEU A 53 1.61 -3.36 0.51
C LEU A 53 1.12 -4.53 -0.34
N PHE A 54 0.94 -5.72 0.27
CA PHE A 54 0.37 -6.87 -0.42
C PHE A 54 -1.08 -6.61 -0.86
N GLY A 55 -1.86 -5.90 -0.06
CA GLY A 55 -3.22 -5.48 -0.40
C GLY A 55 -3.26 -4.62 -1.67
N GLY A 56 -2.35 -3.66 -1.81
CA GLY A 56 -2.20 -2.86 -3.04
C GLY A 56 -1.91 -3.71 -4.27
N ILE A 57 -0.98 -4.68 -4.15
CA ILE A 57 -0.64 -5.62 -5.23
C ILE A 57 -1.85 -6.49 -5.60
N ILE A 58 -2.54 -7.07 -4.61
CA ILE A 58 -3.72 -7.91 -4.82
C ILE A 58 -4.82 -7.11 -5.53
N LEU A 59 -5.03 -5.85 -5.16
CA LEU A 59 -6.06 -5.00 -5.77
C LEU A 59 -5.73 -4.69 -7.24
N VAL A 60 -4.47 -4.40 -7.55
CA VAL A 60 -4.00 -4.25 -8.94
C VAL A 60 -4.17 -5.56 -9.72
N TYR A 61 -3.84 -6.70 -9.11
CA TYR A 61 -3.99 -8.01 -9.72
C TYR A 61 -5.45 -8.36 -10.01
N ILE A 62 -6.37 -8.11 -9.07
CA ILE A 62 -7.80 -8.35 -9.24
C ILE A 62 -8.37 -7.47 -10.36
N LEU A 63 -7.98 -6.20 -10.42
CA LEU A 63 -8.42 -5.29 -11.48
C LEU A 63 -7.87 -5.71 -12.86
N GLN A 64 -6.65 -6.27 -12.92
CA GLN A 64 -6.10 -6.84 -14.14
C GLN A 64 -6.75 -8.16 -14.54
N THR A 65 -7.03 -9.08 -13.60
CA THR A 65 -7.64 -10.37 -13.94
C THR A 65 -9.10 -10.21 -14.36
N ASN A 66 -9.82 -9.26 -13.76
CA ASN A 66 -11.16 -8.88 -14.20
C ASN A 66 -11.16 -8.28 -15.62
N ASN A 67 -10.01 -7.79 -16.10
CA ASN A 67 -9.85 -7.33 -17.49
C ASN A 67 -9.50 -8.48 -18.45
N LYS A 68 -9.02 -9.63 -17.96
CA LYS A 68 -8.61 -10.78 -18.77
C LYS A 68 -9.71 -11.82 -19.00
N ASN A 69 -10.78 -11.77 -18.20
CA ASN A 69 -11.99 -12.54 -18.47
C ASN A 69 -12.87 -11.70 -19.40
N TYR A 70 -13.08 -12.25 -20.61
CA TYR A 70 -13.91 -11.74 -21.70
C TYR A 70 -15.24 -11.11 -21.25
#